data_AF-A0A7Y7D523-F1
#
_entry.id   AF-A0A7Y7D523-F1
#
_cell.length_a   1.000
_cell.length_b   1.000
_cell.length_c   1.000
_cell.angle_alpha   90.00
_cell.angle_beta   90.00
_cell.angle_gamma   90.00
#
_symmetry.space_group_name_H-M   'P 1'
#
loop_
_entity.id
_entity.type
_entity.pdbx_description
1 polymer ?
#
loop_
_entity_poly.entity_id
_entity_poly.type
_entity_poly.pdbx_seq_one_letter_code
_entity_poly.pdbx_strand_id
1 'polypeptide(L)'
;MDGKKIAEFAFDLQNGLGRVDAPEYFSLREIGMAASLAIHIKGLQEIEFEVLRKVSDFFFSINSHSLRPVLEILEEIGFVKLITDSPRNIKTVIPTVPHFDNLYSIIGDFAKNETLNEIEQATLHILNEIQKAPENKDRLLNSSGIEKGVFSSCIKIGTHGGLIREHRARGRDMLVSPIYFADNLDGLADLAVQAGSTEIQNVLNIIKKNQGWPLSFIETNAEIGGVKLTTTQQDLIYRFSTEGILKPPKISWAGDEEHFIFTPKPGNGRLNASNREVYERAMALVSAVRKGQLRYDQYKIISPLAILRSFRNKGYIRQNSEAYSQYLKLVQMKVAKLVPAGENFWRVELIKEPENEQALNLAIQLLETGEMADLEIDREAIIALSKDERYVQSLISARELRAREKALQDEQATYEWDQLVMRF
;
A
#
# COMPACT_ATOMS: atom_id res chain seq x y z
N MET A 1 8.39 1.93 21.77
CA MET A 1 8.01 2.27 20.38
C MET A 1 6.81 3.21 20.43
N ASP A 2 6.60 4.06 19.42
CA ASP A 2 5.39 4.90 19.35
C ASP A 2 4.12 4.03 19.20
N GLY A 3 3.01 4.43 19.81
CA GLY A 3 1.75 3.66 19.83
C GLY A 3 1.17 3.51 18.44
N LYS A 4 1.20 4.60 17.65
CA LYS A 4 0.76 4.58 16.26
C LYS A 4 1.47 3.49 15.46
N LYS A 5 2.79 3.36 15.63
CA LYS A 5 3.58 2.32 14.96
C LYS A 5 3.21 0.91 15.43
N ILE A 6 2.88 0.72 16.72
CA ILE A 6 2.42 -0.59 17.21
C ILE A 6 1.15 -0.99 16.46
N ALA A 7 0.18 -0.08 16.31
CA ALA A 7 -1.06 -0.35 15.61
C ALA A 7 -0.85 -0.60 14.10
N GLU A 8 0.03 0.17 13.45
CA GLU A 8 0.41 -0.06 12.03
C GLU A 8 1.04 -1.44 11.83
N PHE A 9 1.98 -1.84 12.71
CA PHE A 9 2.61 -3.15 12.61
C PHE A 9 1.69 -4.30 13.00
N ALA A 10 0.77 -4.10 13.95
CA ALA A 10 -0.26 -5.06 14.27
C ALA A 10 -1.18 -5.31 13.06
N PHE A 11 -1.57 -4.25 12.36
CA PHE A 11 -2.32 -4.34 11.11
C PHE A 11 -1.54 -5.11 10.03
N ASP A 12 -0.25 -4.79 9.84
CA ASP A 12 0.62 -5.53 8.91
C ASP A 12 0.73 -7.01 9.26
N LEU A 13 0.89 -7.31 10.55
CA LEU A 13 0.98 -8.66 11.09
C LEU A 13 -0.27 -9.46 10.74
N GLN A 14 -1.45 -8.88 10.98
CA GLN A 14 -2.74 -9.51 10.68
C GLN A 14 -2.91 -9.76 9.17
N ASN A 15 -2.58 -8.77 8.32
CA ASN A 15 -2.72 -8.94 6.87
C ASN A 15 -1.68 -9.89 6.27
N GLY A 16 -0.47 -9.92 6.82
CA GLY A 16 0.56 -10.85 6.39
C GLY A 16 0.25 -12.29 6.78
N LEU A 17 -0.03 -12.54 8.06
CA LEU A 17 -0.38 -13.88 8.56
C LEU A 17 -1.70 -14.39 7.95
N GLY A 18 -2.66 -13.49 7.72
CA GLY A 18 -3.99 -13.84 7.23
C GLY A 18 -4.65 -14.90 8.11
N ARG A 19 -4.81 -16.11 7.56
CA ARG A 19 -5.43 -17.27 8.25
C ARG A 19 -4.43 -18.18 8.97
N VAL A 20 -3.13 -17.92 8.89
CA VAL A 20 -2.10 -18.73 9.57
C VAL A 20 -2.26 -18.56 11.08
N ASP A 21 -2.55 -19.63 11.81
CA ASP A 21 -2.65 -19.57 13.26
C ASP A 21 -1.26 -19.41 13.90
N ALA A 22 -1.14 -18.45 14.80
CA ALA A 22 0.11 -18.09 15.47
C ALA A 22 -0.22 -17.70 16.91
N PRO A 23 -0.37 -18.68 17.80
CA PRO A 23 -0.79 -18.47 19.19
C PRO A 23 0.12 -17.52 19.97
N GLU A 24 1.37 -17.38 19.54
CA GLU A 24 2.36 -16.50 20.15
C GLU A 24 2.05 -15.00 19.98
N TYR A 25 1.17 -14.63 19.04
CA TYR A 25 0.78 -13.24 18.75
C TYR A 25 -0.63 -12.91 19.21
N PHE A 26 -0.98 -13.22 20.45
CA PHE A 26 -2.33 -13.02 20.95
C PHE A 26 -2.79 -11.55 20.88
N SER A 27 -2.13 -10.65 21.62
CA SER A 27 -2.52 -9.24 21.74
C SER A 27 -2.31 -8.49 20.43
N LEU A 28 -1.17 -8.70 19.75
CA LEU A 28 -0.90 -8.02 18.47
C LEU A 28 -1.89 -8.40 17.38
N ARG A 29 -2.37 -9.65 17.38
CA ARG A 29 -3.35 -10.06 16.39
C ARG A 29 -4.72 -9.46 16.66
N GLU A 30 -5.16 -9.40 17.91
CA GLU A 30 -6.41 -8.72 18.28
C GLU A 30 -6.38 -7.23 17.91
N ILE A 31 -5.29 -6.53 18.22
CA ILE A 31 -5.07 -5.14 17.82
C ILE A 31 -5.08 -5.00 16.29
N GLY A 32 -4.43 -5.92 15.57
CA GLY A 32 -4.38 -5.92 14.10
C GLY A 32 -5.74 -6.15 13.45
N MET A 33 -6.54 -7.08 14.01
CA MET A 33 -7.91 -7.33 13.59
C MET A 33 -8.81 -6.11 13.85
N ALA A 34 -8.68 -5.45 15.01
CA ALA A 34 -9.39 -4.22 15.32
C ALA A 34 -9.01 -3.08 14.37
N ALA A 35 -7.73 -2.90 14.08
CA ALA A 35 -7.26 -1.90 13.11
C ALA A 35 -7.80 -2.19 11.71
N SER A 36 -7.74 -3.45 11.26
CA SER A 36 -8.27 -3.85 9.96
C SER A 36 -9.77 -3.58 9.87
N LEU A 37 -10.55 -3.98 10.87
CA LEU A 37 -11.99 -3.75 10.85
C LEU A 37 -12.35 -2.26 10.90
N ALA A 38 -11.71 -1.49 11.79
CA ALA A 38 -11.97 -0.06 11.98
C ALA A 38 -11.78 0.76 10.71
N ILE A 39 -10.75 0.44 9.92
CA ILE A 39 -10.45 1.12 8.65
C ILE A 39 -11.57 0.92 7.62
N HIS A 40 -12.16 -0.28 7.59
CA HIS A 40 -13.17 -0.64 6.60
C HIS A 40 -14.60 -0.26 6.99
N ILE A 41 -14.92 -0.18 8.29
CA ILE A 41 -16.23 0.24 8.76
C ILE A 41 -16.38 1.76 8.87
N LYS A 42 -15.28 2.51 8.70
CA LYS A 42 -15.25 3.97 8.78
C LYS A 42 -16.24 4.62 7.81
N GLY A 43 -17.16 5.43 8.34
CA GLY A 43 -18.16 6.15 7.55
C GLY A 43 -19.32 5.29 7.04
N LEU A 44 -19.40 4.02 7.43
CA LEU A 44 -20.56 3.18 7.16
C LEU A 44 -21.70 3.49 8.14
N GLN A 45 -22.92 3.18 7.71
CA GLN A 45 -24.11 3.21 8.57
C GLN A 45 -24.17 1.96 9.44
N GLU A 46 -25.31 1.75 10.12
CA GLU A 46 -25.59 0.54 10.89
C GLU A 46 -25.39 -0.73 10.05
N ILE A 47 -24.62 -1.68 10.57
CA ILE A 47 -24.28 -2.94 9.92
C ILE A 47 -24.91 -4.08 10.71
N GLU A 48 -25.57 -5.00 10.01
CA GLU A 48 -26.09 -6.22 10.61
C GLU A 48 -24.94 -7.16 11.02
N PHE A 49 -25.03 -7.76 12.21
CA PHE A 49 -23.94 -8.58 12.75
C PHE A 49 -23.58 -9.76 11.86
N GLU A 50 -24.56 -10.44 11.25
CA GLU A 50 -24.30 -11.58 10.36
C GLU A 50 -23.60 -11.17 9.06
N VAL A 51 -23.93 -10.01 8.51
CA VAL A 51 -23.23 -9.43 7.35
C VAL A 51 -21.78 -9.13 7.74
N LEU A 52 -21.59 -8.42 8.86
CA LEU A 52 -20.27 -8.08 9.38
C LEU A 52 -19.42 -9.33 9.62
N ARG A 53 -20.01 -10.39 10.18
CA ARG A 53 -19.35 -11.66 10.48
C ARG A 53 -18.83 -12.35 9.22
N LYS A 54 -19.65 -12.45 8.18
CA LYS A 54 -19.26 -13.08 6.91
C LYS A 54 -18.22 -12.28 6.15
N VAL A 55 -18.40 -10.95 6.10
CA VAL A 55 -17.43 -10.07 5.43
C VAL A 55 -16.09 -10.08 6.16
N SER A 56 -16.10 -10.08 7.49
CA SER A 56 -14.87 -10.10 8.30
C SER A 56 -14.08 -11.39 8.15
N ASP A 57 -14.74 -12.55 8.10
CA ASP A 57 -14.08 -13.83 7.84
C ASP A 57 -13.45 -13.90 6.44
N PHE A 58 -14.17 -13.38 5.46
CA PHE A 58 -13.78 -13.50 4.06
C PHE A 58 -12.71 -12.50 3.62
N PHE A 59 -12.86 -11.21 3.97
CA PHE A 59 -11.98 -10.14 3.52
C PHE A 59 -10.85 -9.85 4.51
N PHE A 60 -11.11 -9.93 5.81
CA PHE A 60 -10.16 -9.49 6.85
C PHE A 60 -9.49 -10.64 7.59
N SER A 61 -9.82 -11.89 7.24
CA SER A 61 -9.38 -13.11 7.93
C SER A 61 -9.68 -13.08 9.44
N ILE A 62 -10.77 -12.43 9.84
CA ILE A 62 -11.26 -12.39 11.22
C ILE A 62 -12.32 -13.46 11.37
N ASN A 63 -11.95 -14.59 11.97
CA ASN A 63 -12.90 -15.69 12.18
C ASN A 63 -14.03 -15.26 13.13
N SER A 64 -15.15 -16.01 13.10
CA SER A 64 -16.34 -15.67 13.89
C SER A 64 -16.12 -15.67 15.41
N HIS A 65 -15.15 -16.43 15.93
CA HIS A 65 -14.85 -16.48 17.36
C HIS A 65 -14.04 -15.27 17.81
N SER A 66 -13.16 -14.76 16.94
CA SER A 66 -12.32 -13.58 17.19
C SER A 66 -13.06 -12.26 16.96
N LEU A 67 -14.15 -12.25 16.19
CA LEU A 67 -14.88 -11.02 15.88
C LEU A 67 -15.44 -10.33 17.12
N ARG A 68 -15.95 -11.07 18.10
CA ARG A 68 -16.54 -10.48 19.30
C ARG A 68 -15.48 -9.76 20.16
N PRO A 69 -14.36 -10.38 20.56
CA PRO A 69 -13.27 -9.67 21.24
C PRO A 69 -12.82 -8.41 20.48
N VAL A 70 -12.73 -8.50 19.15
CA VAL A 70 -12.37 -7.36 18.31
C VAL A 70 -13.40 -6.23 18.41
N LEU A 71 -14.70 -6.54 18.39
CA LEU A 71 -15.76 -5.54 18.55
C LEU A 71 -15.78 -4.93 19.96
N GLU A 72 -15.45 -5.70 20.98
CA GLU A 72 -15.34 -5.21 22.36
C GLU A 72 -14.18 -4.20 22.48
N ILE A 73 -13.02 -4.48 21.88
CA ILE A 73 -11.91 -3.51 21.77
C ILE A 73 -12.36 -2.23 21.04
N LEU A 74 -13.06 -2.38 19.91
CA LEU A 74 -13.55 -1.23 19.15
C LEU A 74 -14.61 -0.42 19.90
N GLU A 75 -15.44 -1.05 20.72
CA GLU A 75 -16.41 -0.37 21.56
C GLU A 75 -15.72 0.40 22.69
N GLU A 76 -14.70 -0.20 23.33
CA GLU A 76 -13.92 0.43 24.39
C GLU A 76 -13.24 1.72 23.93
N ILE A 77 -12.64 1.72 22.73
CA ILE A 77 -12.02 2.92 22.15
C ILE A 77 -13.03 3.88 21.50
N GLY A 78 -14.33 3.57 21.57
CA GLY A 78 -15.42 4.43 21.06
C GLY A 78 -15.57 4.44 19.53
N PHE A 79 -15.06 3.42 18.84
CA PHE A 79 -15.12 3.30 17.38
C PHE A 79 -16.37 2.59 16.88
N VAL A 80 -17.04 1.83 17.75
CA VAL A 80 -18.35 1.25 17.46
C VAL A 80 -19.25 1.37 18.67
N LYS A 81 -20.56 1.29 18.41
CA LYS A 81 -21.58 1.04 19.42
C LYS A 81 -22.29 -0.26 19.09
N LEU A 82 -22.35 -1.18 20.05
CA LEU A 82 -23.00 -2.47 19.88
C LEU A 82 -24.47 -2.37 20.29
N ILE A 83 -25.37 -2.80 19.41
CA ILE A 83 -26.79 -2.96 19.72
C ILE A 83 -27.05 -4.44 19.95
N THR A 84 -27.40 -4.78 21.17
CA THR A 84 -27.56 -6.17 21.60
C THR A 84 -29.00 -6.46 22.00
N ASP A 85 -29.55 -7.59 21.55
CA ASP A 85 -30.85 -8.10 22.05
C ASP A 85 -30.69 -8.77 23.43
N SER A 86 -29.48 -9.28 23.72
CA SER A 86 -29.08 -9.85 25.01
C SER A 86 -27.56 -9.72 25.19
N PRO A 87 -27.00 -9.88 26.41
CA PRO A 87 -25.55 -9.75 26.63
C PRO A 87 -24.66 -10.66 25.78
N ARG A 88 -25.23 -11.67 25.12
CA ARG A 88 -24.51 -12.60 24.25
C ARG A 88 -24.85 -12.47 22.77
N ASN A 89 -25.87 -11.69 22.41
CA ASN A 89 -26.36 -11.60 21.04
C ASN A 89 -26.28 -10.16 20.53
N ILE A 90 -25.27 -9.89 19.71
CA ILE A 90 -25.10 -8.62 19.00
C ILE A 90 -26.00 -8.68 17.76
N LYS A 91 -26.91 -7.71 17.64
CA LYS A 91 -27.82 -7.62 16.51
C LYS A 91 -27.22 -6.74 15.41
N THR A 92 -26.80 -5.55 15.79
CA THR A 92 -26.23 -4.57 14.86
C THR A 92 -25.05 -3.84 15.49
N VAL A 93 -24.17 -3.36 14.62
CA VAL A 93 -22.98 -2.59 14.97
C VAL A 93 -23.08 -1.23 14.29
N ILE A 94 -22.97 -0.16 15.07
CA ILE A 94 -23.02 1.22 14.56
C ILE A 94 -21.59 1.77 14.60
N PRO A 95 -20.93 1.99 13.44
CA PRO A 95 -19.61 2.59 13.40
C PRO A 95 -19.64 4.07 13.82
N THR A 96 -18.70 4.45 14.69
CA THR A 96 -18.49 5.82 15.19
C THR A 96 -17.04 6.29 14.96
N VAL A 97 -16.31 5.60 14.08
CA VAL A 97 -14.91 5.87 13.75
C VAL A 97 -14.74 7.33 13.26
N PRO A 98 -13.87 8.13 13.90
CA PRO A 98 -13.68 9.54 13.52
C PRO A 98 -13.18 9.72 12.08
N HIS A 99 -13.76 10.68 11.36
CA HIS A 99 -13.36 10.97 9.99
C HIS A 99 -11.98 11.62 9.87
N PHE A 100 -11.64 12.53 10.79
CA PHE A 100 -10.47 13.40 10.70
C PHE A 100 -9.28 12.97 11.58
N ASP A 101 -9.48 12.00 12.48
CA ASP A 101 -8.41 11.55 13.37
C ASP A 101 -7.59 10.42 12.76
N ASN A 102 -6.34 10.33 13.21
CA ASN A 102 -5.46 9.22 12.87
C ASN A 102 -5.89 7.98 13.65
N LEU A 103 -6.67 7.12 12.98
CA LEU A 103 -7.19 5.84 13.50
C LEU A 103 -6.12 5.02 14.24
N TYR A 104 -4.93 4.89 13.64
CA TYR A 104 -3.82 4.14 14.23
C TYR A 104 -3.28 4.75 15.51
N SER A 105 -3.42 6.07 15.70
CA SER A 105 -2.96 6.72 16.94
C SER A 105 -3.86 6.33 18.11
N ILE A 106 -5.18 6.30 17.92
CA ILE A 106 -6.14 5.93 18.98
C ILE A 106 -6.01 4.43 19.32
N ILE A 107 -5.97 3.56 18.31
CA ILE A 107 -5.72 2.12 18.52
C ILE A 107 -4.35 1.89 19.16
N GLY A 108 -3.36 2.69 18.76
CA GLY A 108 -2.01 2.66 19.31
C GLY A 108 -1.94 3.03 20.78
N ASP A 109 -2.82 3.93 21.24
CA ASP A 109 -2.91 4.31 22.65
C ASP A 109 -3.58 3.21 23.49
N PHE A 110 -4.57 2.48 22.94
CA PHE A 110 -5.06 1.24 23.54
C PHE A 110 -3.96 0.18 23.63
N ALA A 111 -3.25 -0.05 22.52
CA ALA A 111 -2.17 -1.03 22.44
C ALA A 111 -1.00 -0.78 23.41
N LYS A 112 -0.76 0.46 23.83
CA LYS A 112 0.25 0.79 24.86
C LYS A 112 -0.13 0.30 26.25
N ASN A 113 -1.42 0.18 26.53
CA ASN A 113 -1.92 -0.30 27.82
C ASN A 113 -1.96 -1.83 27.89
N GLU A 114 -1.89 -2.49 26.73
CA GLU A 114 -1.79 -3.94 26.63
C GLU A 114 -0.39 -4.47 26.98
N THR A 115 -0.34 -5.59 27.68
CA THR A 115 0.92 -6.26 28.02
C THR A 115 1.36 -7.19 26.90
N LEU A 116 2.17 -6.68 25.99
CA LEU A 116 2.77 -7.49 24.92
C LEU A 116 3.80 -8.48 25.47
N ASN A 117 3.76 -9.72 24.99
CA ASN A 117 4.75 -10.73 25.35
C ASN A 117 6.10 -10.52 24.64
N GLU A 118 7.11 -11.30 25.01
CA GLU A 118 8.48 -11.15 24.48
C GLU A 118 8.56 -11.36 22.96
N ILE A 119 7.80 -12.33 22.41
CA ILE A 119 7.75 -12.63 20.98
C ILE A 119 7.09 -11.48 20.21
N GLU A 120 6.00 -10.92 20.74
CA GLU A 120 5.32 -9.76 20.17
C GLU A 120 6.23 -8.53 20.12
N GLN A 121 6.90 -8.22 21.23
CA GLN A 121 7.85 -7.11 21.30
C GLN A 121 9.03 -7.31 20.33
N ALA A 122 9.59 -8.52 20.28
CA ALA A 122 10.67 -8.88 19.38
C ALA A 122 10.25 -8.73 17.90
N THR A 123 9.05 -9.19 17.54
CA THR A 123 8.53 -9.08 16.18
C THR A 123 8.29 -7.63 15.78
N LEU A 124 7.73 -6.80 16.65
CA LEU A 124 7.61 -5.35 16.40
C LEU A 124 8.96 -4.70 16.13
N HIS A 125 9.99 -5.06 16.89
CA HIS A 125 11.34 -4.56 16.67
C HIS A 125 11.90 -5.01 15.31
N ILE A 126 11.77 -6.31 14.98
CA ILE A 126 12.22 -6.87 13.70
C ILE A 126 11.52 -6.17 12.52
N LEU A 127 10.19 -6.03 12.57
CA LEU A 127 9.40 -5.36 11.53
C LEU A 127 9.81 -3.90 11.36
N ASN A 128 10.04 -3.17 12.45
CA ASN A 128 10.49 -1.77 12.40
C ASN A 128 11.87 -1.59 11.73
N GLU A 129 12.77 -2.57 11.86
CA GLU A 129 14.06 -2.52 11.15
C GLU A 129 13.93 -2.92 9.67
N ILE A 130 13.26 -4.03 9.37
CA ILE A 130 13.14 -4.51 7.98
C ILE A 130 12.22 -3.64 7.11
N GLN A 131 11.32 -2.84 7.71
CA GLN A 131 10.53 -1.83 6.99
C GLN A 131 11.41 -0.76 6.36
N LYS A 132 12.54 -0.42 7.00
CA LYS A 132 13.42 0.66 6.55
C LYS A 132 14.29 0.22 5.37
N ALA A 133 14.83 -0.99 5.44
CA ALA A 133 15.69 -1.63 4.44
C ALA A 133 15.86 -3.12 4.76
N PRO A 134 16.29 -3.96 3.80
CA PRO A 134 16.73 -5.32 4.07
C PRO A 134 17.81 -5.36 5.15
N GLU A 135 17.72 -6.30 6.09
CA GLU A 135 18.66 -6.40 7.21
C GLU A 135 19.41 -7.72 7.23
N ASN A 136 20.66 -7.68 7.66
CA ASN A 136 21.43 -8.91 7.86
C ASN A 136 20.95 -9.61 9.14
N LYS A 137 20.60 -10.89 9.03
CA LYS A 137 20.01 -11.67 10.14
C LYS A 137 20.89 -11.69 11.39
N ASP A 138 22.18 -11.97 11.23
CA ASP A 138 23.13 -12.02 12.35
C ASP A 138 23.36 -10.65 12.96
N ARG A 139 23.49 -9.60 12.14
CA ARG A 139 23.61 -8.22 12.61
C ARG A 139 22.38 -7.79 13.40
N LEU A 140 21.18 -8.10 12.91
CA LEU A 140 19.94 -7.75 13.57
C LEU A 140 19.81 -8.48 14.91
N LEU A 141 20.11 -9.78 14.96
CA LEU A 141 20.15 -10.53 16.22
C LEU A 141 21.12 -9.90 17.23
N ASN A 142 22.36 -9.62 16.80
CA ASN A 142 23.39 -9.10 17.70
C ASN A 142 23.13 -7.66 18.18
N SER A 143 22.45 -6.84 17.37
CA SER A 143 22.17 -5.43 17.69
C SER A 143 20.85 -5.21 18.43
N SER A 144 19.89 -6.13 18.30
CA SER A 144 18.55 -6.00 18.90
C SER A 144 18.49 -6.35 20.38
N GLY A 145 19.46 -7.13 20.89
CA GLY A 145 19.43 -7.63 22.27
C GLY A 145 18.35 -8.69 22.54
N ILE A 146 17.69 -9.19 21.49
CA ILE A 146 16.65 -10.23 21.58
C ILE A 146 17.32 -11.58 21.87
N GLU A 147 16.70 -12.37 22.75
CA GLU A 147 17.14 -13.74 23.05
C GLU A 147 17.13 -14.61 21.78
N LYS A 148 18.15 -15.45 21.59
CA LYS A 148 18.36 -16.17 20.32
C LYS A 148 17.21 -17.13 20.00
N GLY A 149 16.66 -17.80 21.00
CA GLY A 149 15.48 -18.65 20.89
C GLY A 149 14.28 -17.85 20.39
N VAL A 150 13.92 -16.78 21.09
CA VAL A 150 12.83 -15.85 20.71
C VAL A 150 13.01 -15.29 19.30
N PHE A 151 14.20 -14.79 18.95
CA PHE A 151 14.49 -14.28 17.61
C PHE A 151 14.28 -15.36 16.55
N SER A 152 14.78 -16.57 16.79
CA SER A 152 14.62 -17.68 15.84
C SER A 152 13.15 -18.07 15.65
N SER A 153 12.35 -18.01 16.70
CA SER A 153 10.90 -18.24 16.62
C SER A 153 10.20 -17.14 15.83
N CYS A 154 10.53 -15.87 16.08
CA CYS A 154 9.98 -14.73 15.33
C CYS A 154 10.24 -14.87 13.82
N ILE A 155 11.48 -15.20 13.43
CA ILE A 155 11.84 -15.39 12.02
C ILE A 155 11.12 -16.62 11.41
N LYS A 156 10.99 -17.72 12.17
CA LYS A 156 10.27 -18.91 11.70
C LYS A 156 8.79 -18.62 11.45
N ILE A 157 8.11 -18.01 12.43
CA ILE A 157 6.70 -17.66 12.31
C ILE A 157 6.51 -16.61 11.21
N GLY A 158 7.37 -15.59 11.16
CA GLY A 158 7.36 -14.56 10.12
C GLY A 158 7.55 -15.12 8.70
N THR A 159 8.45 -16.09 8.53
CA THR A 159 8.67 -16.75 7.23
C THR A 159 7.50 -17.64 6.82
N HIS A 160 6.96 -18.45 7.73
CA HIS A 160 5.77 -19.26 7.45
C HIS A 160 4.54 -18.40 7.16
N GLY A 161 4.45 -17.26 7.84
CA GLY A 161 3.40 -16.27 7.70
C GLY A 161 3.55 -15.33 6.50
N GLY A 162 4.59 -15.44 5.69
CA GLY A 162 4.84 -14.54 4.56
C GLY A 162 5.19 -13.09 4.94
N LEU A 163 5.41 -12.80 6.22
CA LEU A 163 5.83 -11.49 6.73
C LEU A 163 7.29 -11.19 6.42
N ILE A 164 8.12 -12.22 6.43
CA ILE A 164 9.57 -12.15 6.29
C ILE A 164 10.00 -13.16 5.23
N ARG A 165 10.94 -12.79 4.37
CA ARG A 165 11.63 -13.68 3.46
C ARG A 165 13.12 -13.65 3.80
N GLU A 166 13.69 -14.83 4.00
CA GLU A 166 15.12 -15.01 4.16
C GLU A 166 15.74 -15.26 2.78
N HIS A 167 16.73 -14.45 2.42
CA HIS A 167 17.48 -14.57 1.17
C HIS A 167 18.96 -14.70 1.46
N ARG A 168 19.59 -15.74 0.90
CA ARG A 168 21.03 -15.96 1.07
C ARG A 168 21.79 -15.35 -0.10
N ALA A 169 22.46 -14.24 0.17
CA ALA A 169 23.20 -13.46 -0.81
C ALA A 169 24.67 -13.36 -0.42
N ARG A 170 25.57 -13.85 -1.30
CA ARG A 170 27.04 -13.79 -1.11
C ARG A 170 27.50 -14.30 0.28
N GLY A 171 26.89 -15.39 0.74
CA GLY A 171 27.21 -16.02 2.02
C GLY A 171 26.61 -15.34 3.26
N ARG A 172 25.77 -14.31 3.10
CA ARG A 172 25.04 -13.65 4.18
C ARG A 172 23.56 -13.92 4.09
N ASP A 173 22.92 -14.16 5.24
CA ASP A 173 21.47 -14.30 5.32
C ASP A 173 20.84 -12.92 5.54
N MET A 174 20.01 -12.52 4.59
CA MET A 174 19.31 -11.24 4.56
C MET A 174 17.82 -11.45 4.81
N LEU A 175 17.24 -10.57 5.60
CA LEU A 175 15.81 -10.52 5.91
C LEU A 175 15.18 -9.37 5.12
N VAL A 176 14.14 -9.68 4.37
CA VAL A 176 13.33 -8.70 3.62
C VAL A 176 11.86 -8.96 3.94
N SER A 177 11.04 -7.92 4.05
CA SER A 177 9.59 -8.11 4.17
C SER A 177 8.89 -7.92 2.82
N PRO A 178 8.15 -8.93 2.32
CA PRO A 178 7.26 -8.79 1.17
C PRO A 178 6.10 -7.82 1.39
N ILE A 179 5.86 -7.35 2.62
CA ILE A 179 4.81 -6.35 2.93
C ILE A 179 5.28 -4.94 2.59
N TYR A 180 6.56 -4.64 2.83
CA TYR A 180 7.11 -3.29 2.64
C TYR A 180 7.71 -3.08 1.25
N PHE A 181 8.09 -4.18 0.60
CA PHE A 181 8.65 -4.18 -0.75
C PHE A 181 7.90 -5.20 -1.59
N ALA A 182 7.36 -4.79 -2.73
CA ALA A 182 6.60 -5.68 -3.62
C ALA A 182 7.46 -6.32 -4.72
N ASP A 183 8.46 -5.60 -5.21
CA ASP A 183 9.15 -5.90 -6.46
C ASP A 183 10.62 -6.29 -6.23
N ASN A 184 11.07 -7.33 -6.93
CA ASN A 184 12.44 -7.88 -6.93
C ASN A 184 13.15 -7.89 -5.55
N LEU A 185 12.60 -8.65 -4.60
CA LEU A 185 13.15 -8.79 -3.25
C LEU A 185 14.58 -9.35 -3.24
N ASP A 186 14.89 -10.24 -4.18
CA ASP A 186 16.18 -10.91 -4.26
C ASP A 186 17.27 -9.91 -4.70
N GLY A 187 16.99 -9.09 -5.72
CA GLY A 187 17.87 -7.98 -6.11
C GLY A 187 18.05 -6.96 -4.99
N LEU A 188 16.97 -6.61 -4.29
CA LEU A 188 17.03 -5.67 -3.17
C LEU A 188 17.91 -6.21 -2.02
N ALA A 189 17.84 -7.51 -1.71
CA ALA A 189 18.71 -8.16 -0.74
C ALA A 189 20.18 -8.20 -1.22
N ASP A 190 20.43 -8.48 -2.50
CA ASP A 190 21.77 -8.49 -3.08
C ASP A 190 22.44 -7.10 -3.05
N LEU A 191 21.66 -6.03 -3.29
CA LEU A 191 22.11 -4.65 -3.15
C LEU A 191 22.42 -4.30 -1.70
N ALA A 192 21.61 -4.78 -0.76
CA ALA A 192 21.84 -4.54 0.66
C ALA A 192 23.14 -5.19 1.15
N VAL A 193 23.50 -6.36 0.62
CA VAL A 193 24.80 -6.98 0.90
C VAL A 193 25.96 -6.17 0.31
N GLN A 194 25.77 -5.55 -0.86
CA GLN A 194 26.79 -4.77 -1.57
C GLN A 194 27.05 -3.40 -0.96
N ALA A 195 26.00 -2.60 -0.78
CA ALA A 195 26.09 -1.21 -0.36
C ALA A 195 25.84 -1.00 1.14
N GLY A 196 25.19 -1.97 1.80
CA GLY A 196 24.78 -1.87 3.19
C GLY A 196 23.38 -1.28 3.35
N SER A 197 22.62 -1.82 4.31
CA SER A 197 21.23 -1.45 4.59
C SER A 197 21.04 0.02 4.96
N THR A 198 22.00 0.62 5.68
CA THR A 198 21.95 2.03 6.07
C THR A 198 21.97 2.94 4.85
N GLU A 199 22.77 2.62 3.83
CA GLU A 199 22.84 3.42 2.61
C GLU A 199 21.57 3.29 1.78
N ILE A 200 21.00 2.08 1.70
CA ILE A 200 19.69 1.85 1.10
C ILE A 200 18.61 2.68 1.80
N GLN A 201 18.57 2.64 3.13
CA GLN A 201 17.61 3.41 3.91
C GLN A 201 17.76 4.92 3.64
N ASN A 202 18.99 5.42 3.57
CA ASN A 202 19.26 6.83 3.25
C ASN A 202 18.72 7.21 1.87
N VAL A 203 18.99 6.40 0.84
CA VAL A 203 18.48 6.63 -0.52
C VAL A 203 16.95 6.60 -0.56
N LEU A 204 16.33 5.59 0.06
CA LEU A 204 14.87 5.49 0.12
C LEU A 204 14.23 6.69 0.82
N ASN A 205 14.87 7.21 1.88
CA ASN A 205 14.41 8.41 2.57
C ASN A 205 14.54 9.68 1.70
N ILE A 206 15.60 9.81 0.90
CA ILE A 206 15.77 10.94 -0.03
C ILE A 206 14.66 10.90 -1.10
N ILE A 207 14.39 9.71 -1.66
CA ILE A 207 13.31 9.51 -2.63
C ILE A 207 11.95 9.79 -2.00
N LYS A 208 11.69 9.30 -0.78
CA LYS A 208 10.42 9.51 -0.06
C LYS A 208 10.09 10.99 0.08
N LYS A 209 11.10 11.83 0.36
CA LYS A 209 10.93 13.28 0.48
C LYS A 209 10.76 14.01 -0.86
N ASN A 210 11.12 13.36 -1.97
CA ASN A 210 11.20 13.97 -3.29
C ASN A 210 10.57 13.08 -4.38
N GLN A 211 9.35 12.61 -4.12
CA GLN A 211 8.62 11.71 -5.02
C GLN A 211 8.45 12.30 -6.43
N GLY A 212 8.64 11.45 -7.43
CA GLY A 212 8.50 11.78 -8.85
C GLY A 212 9.63 12.63 -9.40
N TRP A 213 10.87 12.44 -8.94
CA TRP A 213 12.02 13.14 -9.53
C TRP A 213 12.47 12.43 -10.83
N PRO A 214 12.80 13.16 -11.92
CA PRO A 214 13.22 12.53 -13.18
C PRO A 214 14.60 11.87 -13.06
N LEU A 215 14.74 10.65 -13.56
CA LEU A 215 15.99 9.87 -13.48
C LEU A 215 17.13 10.56 -14.24
N SER A 216 16.88 11.09 -15.45
CA SER A 216 17.92 11.79 -16.21
C SER A 216 18.52 12.99 -15.46
N PHE A 217 17.69 13.66 -14.65
CA PHE A 217 18.12 14.79 -13.82
C PHE A 217 19.01 14.34 -12.67
N ILE A 218 18.73 13.17 -12.09
CA ILE A 218 19.52 12.57 -11.01
C ILE A 218 20.91 12.19 -11.56
N GLU A 219 20.94 11.53 -12.71
CA GLU A 219 22.17 11.09 -13.38
C GLU A 219 23.05 12.28 -13.79
N THR A 220 22.44 13.36 -14.29
CA THR A 220 23.19 14.54 -14.77
C THR A 220 23.68 15.42 -13.63
N ASN A 221 22.80 15.70 -12.65
CA ASN A 221 23.06 16.73 -11.64
C ASN A 221 23.55 16.19 -10.31
N ALA A 222 23.56 14.86 -10.12
CA ALA A 222 23.94 14.24 -8.85
C ALA A 222 23.11 14.76 -7.65
N GLU A 223 21.85 15.11 -7.87
CA GLU A 223 21.03 15.84 -6.88
C GLU A 223 19.55 15.47 -6.97
N ILE A 224 18.88 15.38 -5.82
CA ILE A 224 17.43 15.25 -5.70
C ILE A 224 16.91 16.32 -4.74
N GLY A 225 16.09 17.24 -5.24
CA GLY A 225 15.41 18.24 -4.42
C GLY A 225 16.32 19.08 -3.53
N GLY A 226 17.50 19.50 -4.01
CA GLY A 226 18.49 20.24 -3.21
C GLY A 226 19.50 19.37 -2.47
N VAL A 227 19.28 18.05 -2.40
CA VAL A 227 20.17 17.11 -1.70
C VAL A 227 21.17 16.53 -2.67
N LYS A 228 22.45 16.85 -2.47
CA LYS A 228 23.56 16.25 -3.24
C LYS A 228 23.72 14.78 -2.88
N LEU A 229 23.88 13.95 -3.90
CA LEU A 229 24.05 12.52 -3.79
C LEU A 229 25.52 12.12 -3.87
N THR A 230 25.92 11.16 -3.06
CA THR A 230 27.21 10.47 -3.24
C THR A 230 27.18 9.61 -4.50
N THR A 231 28.35 9.22 -5.02
CA THR A 231 28.44 8.29 -6.16
C THR A 231 27.72 6.97 -5.86
N THR A 232 27.89 6.44 -4.65
CA THR A 232 27.19 5.22 -4.21
C THR A 232 25.68 5.37 -4.22
N GLN A 233 25.15 6.54 -3.81
CA GLN A 233 23.71 6.80 -3.82
C GLN A 233 23.15 6.88 -5.24
N GLN A 234 23.88 7.51 -6.16
CA GLN A 234 23.48 7.56 -7.58
C GLN A 234 23.45 6.16 -8.19
N ASP A 235 24.51 5.38 -7.98
CA ASP A 235 24.59 4.00 -8.46
C ASP A 235 23.45 3.14 -7.90
N LEU A 236 23.11 3.31 -6.62
CA LEU A 236 21.99 2.61 -6.00
C LEU A 236 20.65 2.98 -6.64
N ILE A 237 20.38 4.27 -6.89
CA ILE A 237 19.14 4.72 -7.54
C ILE A 237 19.02 4.16 -8.95
N TYR A 238 20.12 4.17 -9.69
CA TYR A 238 20.18 3.58 -11.02
C TYR A 238 19.87 2.08 -10.98
N ARG A 239 20.52 1.33 -10.09
CA ARG A 239 20.29 -0.12 -9.92
C ARG A 239 18.89 -0.45 -9.43
N PHE A 240 18.34 0.32 -8.50
CA PHE A 240 16.96 0.16 -8.07
C PHE A 240 15.99 0.25 -9.24
N SER A 241 16.26 1.14 -10.20
CA SER A 241 15.43 1.34 -11.38
C SER A 241 15.63 0.23 -12.43
N THR A 242 16.87 -0.17 -12.69
CA THR A 242 17.19 -1.17 -13.73
C THR A 242 16.93 -2.61 -13.29
N GLU A 243 17.11 -2.92 -12.01
CA GLU A 243 16.76 -4.23 -11.43
C GLU A 243 15.25 -4.34 -11.13
N GLY A 244 14.47 -3.29 -11.39
CA GLY A 244 13.00 -3.32 -11.26
C GLY A 244 12.50 -3.36 -9.82
N ILE A 245 13.34 -2.99 -8.84
CA ILE A 245 12.98 -2.81 -7.42
C ILE A 245 12.10 -1.55 -7.28
N LEU A 246 12.46 -0.51 -8.02
CA LEU A 246 11.62 0.62 -8.31
C LEU A 246 11.09 0.45 -9.74
N LYS A 247 9.77 0.51 -9.91
CA LYS A 247 9.12 0.51 -11.24
C LYS A 247 8.71 1.93 -11.61
N PRO A 248 9.65 2.76 -12.09
CA PRO A 248 9.36 4.16 -12.36
C PRO A 248 8.33 4.29 -13.49
N PRO A 249 7.24 5.05 -13.31
CA PRO A 249 6.38 5.41 -14.42
C PRO A 249 7.19 6.17 -15.47
N LYS A 250 6.84 5.92 -16.72
CA LYS A 250 7.47 6.51 -17.88
C LYS A 250 6.51 7.48 -18.57
N ILE A 251 7.02 8.66 -18.91
CA ILE A 251 6.33 9.62 -19.76
C ILE A 251 7.19 9.84 -21.00
N SER A 252 6.59 9.69 -22.18
CA SER A 252 7.22 9.99 -23.46
C SER A 252 6.71 11.32 -24.03
N TRP A 253 7.59 12.07 -24.70
CA TRP A 253 7.22 13.27 -25.45
C TRP A 253 8.22 13.54 -26.57
N ALA A 254 7.73 13.94 -27.74
CA ALA A 254 8.56 14.41 -28.85
C ALA A 254 9.78 13.52 -29.21
N GLY A 255 9.69 12.20 -28.96
CA GLY A 255 10.78 11.24 -29.21
C GLY A 255 11.67 10.94 -28.00
N ASP A 256 11.59 11.75 -26.94
CA ASP A 256 12.28 11.53 -25.67
C ASP A 256 11.39 10.76 -24.68
N GLU A 257 12.04 10.01 -23.78
CA GLU A 257 11.40 9.21 -22.76
C GLU A 257 12.07 9.48 -21.41
N GLU A 258 11.26 9.64 -20.36
CA GLU A 258 11.77 9.89 -19.01
C GLU A 258 11.10 8.98 -17.99
N HIS A 259 11.92 8.54 -17.05
CA HIS A 259 11.52 7.73 -15.91
C HIS A 259 11.48 8.59 -14.66
N PHE A 260 10.39 8.50 -13.90
CA PHE A 260 10.24 9.25 -12.66
C PHE A 260 10.38 8.33 -11.47
N ILE A 261 11.23 8.68 -10.51
CA ILE A 261 11.56 7.83 -9.37
C ILE A 261 10.56 8.04 -8.23
N PHE A 262 10.06 6.93 -7.69
CA PHE A 262 9.19 6.88 -6.52
C PHE A 262 9.73 5.87 -5.52
N THR A 263 9.24 5.90 -4.29
CA THR A 263 9.51 4.82 -3.33
C THR A 263 8.93 3.48 -3.81
N PRO A 264 9.48 2.35 -3.34
CA PRO A 264 8.97 1.03 -3.68
C PRO A 264 7.48 0.93 -3.36
N LYS A 265 6.76 0.16 -4.19
CA LYS A 265 5.36 -0.17 -3.93
C LYS A 265 5.27 -1.01 -2.66
N PRO A 266 4.29 -0.75 -1.77
CA PRO A 266 3.96 -1.67 -0.70
C PRO A 266 3.55 -3.01 -1.32
N GLY A 267 3.83 -4.08 -0.59
CA GLY A 267 3.43 -5.42 -0.94
C GLY A 267 1.93 -5.64 -0.94
N ASN A 268 1.54 -6.84 -1.39
CA ASN A 268 0.13 -7.23 -1.51
C ASN A 268 -0.65 -7.15 -0.19
N GLY A 269 0.03 -7.19 0.98
CA GLY A 269 -0.60 -7.02 2.29
C GLY A 269 -1.13 -5.62 2.58
N ARG A 270 -0.63 -4.58 1.87
CA ARG A 270 -1.11 -3.20 1.97
C ARG A 270 -1.71 -2.66 0.67
N LEU A 271 -1.54 -3.38 -0.45
CA LEU A 271 -1.99 -2.92 -1.77
C LEU A 271 -2.74 -4.04 -2.50
N ASN A 272 -4.07 -3.96 -2.52
CA ASN A 272 -4.91 -4.86 -3.33
C ASN A 272 -4.89 -4.46 -4.82
N ALA A 273 -5.47 -5.31 -5.67
CA ALA A 273 -5.45 -5.12 -7.12
C ALA A 273 -6.12 -3.81 -7.59
N SER A 274 -7.21 -3.40 -6.93
CA SER A 274 -7.92 -2.15 -7.24
C SER A 274 -7.08 -0.93 -6.86
N ASN A 275 -6.50 -0.94 -5.66
CA ASN A 275 -5.67 0.14 -5.14
C ASN A 275 -4.34 0.24 -5.89
N ARG A 276 -3.85 -0.84 -6.50
CA ARG A 276 -2.68 -0.81 -7.40
C ARG A 276 -2.91 0.09 -8.60
N GLU A 277 -4.09 0.01 -9.23
CA GLU A 277 -4.42 0.87 -10.37
C GLU A 277 -4.50 2.34 -9.94
N VAL A 278 -5.15 2.61 -8.80
CA VAL A 278 -5.21 3.95 -8.21
C VAL A 278 -3.81 4.50 -7.90
N TYR A 279 -2.92 3.67 -7.37
CA TYR A 279 -1.53 4.04 -7.08
C TYR A 279 -0.76 4.38 -8.36
N GLU A 280 -0.90 3.58 -9.42
CA GLU A 280 -0.25 3.86 -10.71
C GLU A 280 -0.77 5.15 -11.35
N ARG A 281 -2.08 5.42 -11.26
CA ARG A 281 -2.69 6.70 -11.68
C ARG A 281 -2.13 7.87 -10.87
N ALA A 282 -1.96 7.71 -9.57
CA ALA A 282 -1.38 8.74 -8.68
C ALA A 282 0.08 9.05 -9.04
N MET A 283 0.91 8.02 -9.26
CA MET A 283 2.30 8.21 -9.72
C MET A 283 2.35 8.95 -11.07
N ALA A 284 1.45 8.62 -12.00
CA ALA A 284 1.37 9.32 -13.29
C ALA A 284 0.99 10.80 -13.13
N LEU A 285 0.07 11.13 -12.21
CA LEU A 285 -0.30 12.52 -11.88
C LEU A 285 0.90 13.30 -11.33
N VAL A 286 1.63 12.72 -10.38
CA VAL A 286 2.84 13.33 -9.82
C VAL A 286 3.91 13.53 -10.90
N SER A 287 4.15 12.50 -11.71
CA SER A 287 5.13 12.55 -12.81
C SER A 287 4.79 13.65 -13.82
N ALA A 288 3.50 13.81 -14.17
CA ALA A 288 3.06 14.84 -15.10
C ALA A 288 3.32 16.27 -14.56
N VAL A 289 3.01 16.54 -13.28
CA VAL A 289 3.30 17.87 -12.70
C VAL A 289 4.79 18.12 -12.47
N ARG A 290 5.57 17.07 -12.17
CA ARG A 290 7.04 17.15 -12.02
C ARG A 290 7.74 17.39 -13.34
N LYS A 291 7.23 16.80 -14.44
CA LYS A 291 7.68 17.14 -15.79
C LYS A 291 7.58 18.65 -16.04
N GLY A 292 6.41 19.25 -15.84
CA GLY A 292 6.23 20.69 -16.02
C GLY A 292 7.01 21.56 -15.01
N GLN A 293 7.49 20.99 -13.90
CA GLN A 293 8.33 21.72 -12.94
C GLN A 293 9.80 21.73 -13.34
N LEU A 294 10.33 20.59 -13.79
CA LEU A 294 11.76 20.34 -13.95
C LEU A 294 12.21 20.27 -15.42
N ARG A 295 11.28 19.99 -16.33
CA ARG A 295 11.50 19.82 -17.78
C ARG A 295 10.45 20.65 -18.56
N TYR A 296 10.34 21.93 -18.24
CA TYR A 296 9.47 22.86 -18.97
C TYR A 296 10.23 23.53 -20.11
N ASP A 297 9.53 23.84 -21.19
CA ASP A 297 10.08 24.64 -22.28
C ASP A 297 9.72 26.12 -22.08
N GLN A 298 8.43 26.40 -21.93
CA GLN A 298 7.85 27.75 -21.81
C GLN A 298 7.03 27.91 -20.53
N TYR A 299 6.32 26.87 -20.08
CA TYR A 299 5.33 26.96 -18.99
C TYR A 299 5.80 26.25 -17.72
N LYS A 300 6.69 26.91 -16.97
CA LYS A 300 7.19 26.37 -15.68
C LYS A 300 6.08 26.24 -14.63
N ILE A 301 5.94 25.04 -14.07
CA ILE A 301 5.20 24.80 -12.82
C ILE A 301 6.08 25.17 -11.64
N ILE A 302 5.66 26.19 -10.88
CA ILE A 302 6.36 26.60 -9.65
C ILE A 302 5.99 25.67 -8.49
N SER A 303 4.69 25.36 -8.34
CA SER A 303 4.17 24.53 -7.26
C SER A 303 3.35 23.37 -7.84
N PRO A 304 3.93 22.15 -7.94
CA PRO A 304 3.21 20.96 -8.36
C PRO A 304 1.97 20.68 -7.51
N LEU A 305 2.10 20.90 -6.19
CA LEU A 305 1.02 20.71 -5.24
C LEU A 305 -0.17 21.63 -5.49
N ALA A 306 0.09 22.92 -5.78
CA ALA A 306 -0.97 23.87 -6.11
C ALA A 306 -1.72 23.48 -7.40
N ILE A 307 -1.01 22.91 -8.38
CA ILE A 307 -1.61 22.42 -9.62
C ILE A 307 -2.54 21.23 -9.35
N LEU A 308 -2.09 20.22 -8.59
CA LEU A 308 -2.94 19.06 -8.25
C LEU A 308 -4.15 19.46 -7.40
N ARG A 309 -3.97 20.33 -6.40
CA ARG A 309 -5.08 20.87 -5.60
C ARG A 309 -6.07 21.67 -6.45
N SER A 310 -5.59 22.47 -7.39
CA SER A 310 -6.46 23.18 -8.34
C SER A 310 -7.18 22.21 -9.26
N PHE A 311 -6.52 21.15 -9.72
CA PHE A 311 -7.12 20.13 -10.58
C PHE A 311 -8.25 19.40 -9.86
N ARG A 312 -8.07 19.08 -8.57
CA ARG A 312 -9.09 18.47 -7.71
C ARG A 312 -10.30 19.38 -7.55
N ASN A 313 -10.05 20.64 -7.17
CA ASN A 313 -11.12 21.54 -6.78
C ASN A 313 -11.91 22.07 -7.99
N LYS A 314 -11.25 22.29 -9.13
CA LYS A 314 -11.87 22.87 -10.33
C LYS A 314 -12.28 21.81 -11.37
N GLY A 315 -11.68 20.62 -11.31
CA GLY A 315 -11.83 19.58 -12.33
C GLY A 315 -11.05 19.85 -13.62
N TYR A 316 -10.24 20.92 -13.69
CA TYR A 316 -9.41 21.21 -14.86
C TYR A 316 -8.14 22.01 -14.50
N ILE A 317 -7.14 21.90 -15.37
CA ILE A 317 -5.91 22.71 -15.35
C ILE A 317 -5.99 23.72 -16.50
N ARG A 318 -5.50 24.94 -16.28
CA ARG A 318 -5.49 25.99 -17.32
C ARG A 318 -4.76 25.52 -18.57
N GLN A 319 -5.22 26.00 -19.73
CA GLN A 319 -4.63 25.62 -21.01
C GLN A 319 -3.20 26.15 -21.17
N ASN A 320 -2.36 25.35 -21.81
CA ASN A 320 -1.05 25.76 -22.31
C ASN A 320 -0.68 24.88 -23.53
N SER A 321 0.43 25.19 -24.21
CA SER A 321 0.87 24.42 -25.38
C SER A 321 1.56 23.10 -25.04
N GLU A 322 2.16 23.00 -23.85
CA GLU A 322 2.86 21.80 -23.38
C GLU A 322 1.92 20.72 -22.82
N ALA A 323 0.67 21.07 -22.53
CA ALA A 323 -0.30 20.26 -21.80
C ALA A 323 -0.57 18.93 -22.50
N TYR A 324 -0.55 18.92 -23.83
CA TYR A 324 -0.67 17.68 -24.58
C TYR A 324 0.43 16.68 -24.18
N SER A 325 1.69 17.08 -24.34
CA SER A 325 2.83 16.21 -24.04
C SER A 325 2.98 15.90 -22.55
N GLN A 326 2.54 16.82 -21.69
CA GLN A 326 2.69 16.71 -20.24
C GLN A 326 1.67 15.74 -19.64
N TYR A 327 0.45 15.74 -20.15
CA TYR A 327 -0.67 15.00 -19.56
C TYR A 327 -1.20 13.87 -20.45
N LEU A 328 -0.59 13.60 -21.61
CA LEU A 328 -0.99 12.49 -22.50
C LEU A 328 -1.08 11.14 -21.77
N LYS A 329 -0.14 10.86 -20.86
CA LYS A 329 -0.15 9.62 -20.07
C LYS A 329 -1.41 9.50 -19.21
N LEU A 330 -1.93 10.61 -18.68
CA LEU A 330 -3.17 10.62 -17.91
C LEU A 330 -4.39 10.30 -18.79
N VAL A 331 -4.35 10.69 -20.07
CA VAL A 331 -5.40 10.33 -21.03
C VAL A 331 -5.38 8.85 -21.35
N GLN A 332 -4.18 8.28 -21.58
CA GLN A 332 -4.01 6.84 -21.81
C GLN A 332 -4.51 6.00 -20.62
N MET A 333 -4.33 6.51 -19.40
CA MET A 333 -4.78 5.87 -18.16
C MET A 333 -6.23 6.21 -17.79
N LYS A 334 -6.98 6.91 -18.66
CA LYS A 334 -8.38 7.32 -18.43
C LYS A 334 -8.59 8.16 -17.16
N VAL A 335 -7.56 8.89 -16.73
CA VAL A 335 -7.64 9.81 -15.57
C VAL A 335 -8.17 11.17 -16.00
N ALA A 336 -7.74 11.64 -17.17
CA ALA A 336 -8.07 12.96 -17.68
C ALA A 336 -8.36 12.90 -19.18
N LYS A 337 -8.93 13.98 -19.71
CA LYS A 337 -9.09 14.20 -21.15
C LYS A 337 -8.43 15.51 -21.53
N LEU A 338 -7.87 15.55 -22.74
CA LEU A 338 -7.32 16.76 -23.34
C LEU A 338 -8.38 17.39 -24.24
N VAL A 339 -8.75 18.63 -23.94
CA VAL A 339 -9.73 19.42 -24.70
C VAL A 339 -8.98 20.52 -25.45
N PRO A 340 -9.12 20.61 -26.79
CA PRO A 340 -8.50 21.67 -27.56
C PRO A 340 -9.08 23.02 -27.15
N ALA A 341 -8.23 24.01 -26.90
CA ALA A 341 -8.61 25.33 -26.41
C ALA A 341 -8.00 26.48 -27.23
N GLY A 342 -7.58 26.16 -28.46
CA GLY A 342 -6.94 27.06 -29.42
C GLY A 342 -5.99 26.29 -30.33
N GLU A 343 -5.30 27.00 -31.23
CA GLU A 343 -4.25 26.43 -32.06
C GLU A 343 -3.06 26.03 -31.20
N ASN A 344 -2.77 24.73 -31.12
CA ASN A 344 -1.71 24.16 -30.28
C ASN A 344 -1.85 24.43 -28.77
N PHE A 345 -3.04 24.78 -28.26
CA PHE A 345 -3.32 24.92 -26.83
C PHE A 345 -4.30 23.83 -26.36
N TRP A 346 -3.96 23.19 -25.24
CA TRP A 346 -4.75 22.11 -24.69
C TRP A 346 -5.11 22.37 -23.24
N ARG A 347 -6.38 22.13 -22.89
CA ARG A 347 -6.88 22.13 -21.52
C ARG A 347 -7.02 20.71 -21.03
N VAL A 348 -6.60 20.44 -19.80
CA VAL A 348 -6.73 19.12 -19.18
C VAL A 348 -7.95 19.14 -18.28
N GLU A 349 -8.87 18.21 -18.49
CA GLU A 349 -10.08 18.05 -17.68
C GLU A 349 -10.09 16.68 -17.01
N LEU A 350 -10.45 16.63 -15.73
CA LEU A 350 -10.53 15.40 -14.95
C LEU A 350 -11.74 14.58 -15.41
N ILE A 351 -11.54 13.27 -15.57
CA ILE A 351 -12.65 12.34 -15.70
C ILE A 351 -13.13 12.03 -14.28
N LYS A 352 -14.33 12.51 -13.93
CA LYS A 352 -14.91 12.41 -12.58
C LYS A 352 -15.40 10.99 -12.29
N GLU A 353 -14.45 10.11 -12.00
CA GLU A 353 -14.66 8.77 -11.48
C GLU A 353 -14.09 8.71 -10.05
N PRO A 354 -14.72 7.96 -9.12
CA PRO A 354 -14.24 7.85 -7.74
C PRO A 354 -12.78 7.38 -7.61
N GLU A 355 -12.31 6.55 -8.53
CA GLU A 355 -10.93 6.06 -8.60
C GLU A 355 -9.95 7.18 -8.97
N ASN A 356 -10.35 8.08 -9.87
CA ASN A 356 -9.53 9.20 -10.31
C ASN A 356 -9.44 10.30 -9.25
N GLU A 357 -10.53 10.55 -8.52
CA GLU A 357 -10.51 11.46 -7.37
C GLU A 357 -9.63 10.92 -6.24
N GLN A 358 -9.67 9.62 -5.97
CA GLN A 358 -8.76 8.98 -5.01
C GLN A 358 -7.31 9.06 -5.47
N ALA A 359 -7.02 8.74 -6.75
CA ALA A 359 -5.68 8.84 -7.30
C ALA A 359 -5.11 10.27 -7.18
N LEU A 360 -5.97 11.28 -7.32
CA LEU A 360 -5.58 12.68 -7.17
C LEU A 360 -5.31 13.07 -5.72
N ASN A 361 -6.12 12.61 -4.77
CA ASN A 361 -5.86 12.79 -3.34
C ASN A 361 -4.57 12.10 -2.91
N LEU A 362 -4.33 10.89 -3.40
CA LEU A 362 -3.10 10.14 -3.16
C LEU A 362 -1.89 10.84 -3.77
N ALA A 363 -1.99 11.37 -4.99
CA ALA A 363 -0.91 12.15 -5.61
C ALA A 363 -0.56 13.41 -4.80
N ILE A 364 -1.56 14.07 -4.21
CA ILE A 364 -1.37 15.21 -3.30
C ILE A 364 -0.62 14.75 -2.04
N GLN A 365 -1.05 13.66 -1.40
CA GLN A 365 -0.41 13.10 -0.20
C GLN A 365 1.03 12.68 -0.47
N LEU A 366 1.30 11.99 -1.59
CA LEU A 366 2.65 11.59 -2.00
C LEU A 366 3.61 12.79 -2.13
N LEU A 367 3.12 13.95 -2.58
CA LEU A 367 3.94 15.17 -2.66
C LEU A 367 4.08 15.90 -1.32
N GLU A 368 3.11 15.78 -0.41
CA GLU A 368 3.11 16.47 0.89
C GLU A 368 3.93 15.74 1.94
N THR A 369 3.69 14.43 2.10
CA THR A 369 4.26 13.63 3.19
C THR A 369 5.15 12.50 2.67
N GLY A 370 5.01 12.13 1.40
CA GLY A 370 5.65 10.93 0.84
C GLY A 370 5.08 9.63 1.41
N GLU A 371 3.94 9.70 2.10
CA GLU A 371 3.26 8.54 2.69
C GLU A 371 2.09 8.09 1.83
N MET A 372 1.85 6.78 1.86
CA MET A 372 0.77 6.13 1.15
C MET A 372 -0.34 5.81 2.13
N ALA A 373 -1.19 6.81 2.43
CA ALA A 373 -2.37 6.60 3.25
C ALA A 373 -3.52 6.03 2.41
N ASP A 374 -4.46 5.33 3.07
CA ASP A 374 -5.73 4.85 2.50
C ASP A 374 -5.63 3.78 1.38
N LEU A 375 -4.43 3.29 1.06
CA LEU A 375 -4.24 2.14 0.14
C LEU A 375 -4.63 0.79 0.77
N GLU A 376 -4.83 0.80 2.09
CA GLU A 376 -5.16 -0.34 2.93
C GLU A 376 -6.66 -0.71 2.88
N ILE A 377 -7.50 0.17 2.31
CA ILE A 377 -8.96 0.00 2.26
C ILE A 377 -9.36 -0.92 1.10
N ASP A 378 -10.00 -2.04 1.41
CA ASP A 378 -10.69 -2.91 0.47
C ASP A 378 -12.11 -2.39 0.17
N ARG A 379 -12.26 -1.82 -1.03
CA ARG A 379 -13.55 -1.31 -1.52
C ARG A 379 -14.59 -2.41 -1.75
N GLU A 380 -14.19 -3.61 -2.16
CA GLU A 380 -15.12 -4.73 -2.31
C GLU A 380 -15.71 -5.10 -0.95
N ALA A 381 -14.88 -5.05 0.11
CA ALA A 381 -15.33 -5.28 1.48
C ALA A 381 -16.31 -4.20 1.95
N ILE A 382 -16.02 -2.92 1.71
CA ILE A 382 -16.94 -1.80 2.04
C ILE A 382 -18.29 -1.98 1.32
N ILE A 383 -18.27 -2.30 0.03
CA ILE A 383 -19.49 -2.54 -0.73
C ILE A 383 -20.25 -3.72 -0.11
N ALA A 384 -19.58 -4.83 0.18
CA ALA A 384 -20.20 -5.99 0.80
C ALA A 384 -20.84 -5.67 2.16
N LEU A 385 -20.20 -4.84 2.99
CA LEU A 385 -20.74 -4.38 4.29
C LEU A 385 -21.99 -3.51 4.15
N SER A 386 -22.14 -2.79 3.02
CA SER A 386 -23.31 -1.95 2.75
C SER A 386 -24.50 -2.69 2.12
N LYS A 387 -24.32 -3.97 1.78
CA LYS A 387 -25.32 -4.81 1.10
C LYS A 387 -25.90 -5.86 2.04
N ASP A 388 -26.93 -6.55 1.56
CA ASP A 388 -27.60 -7.61 2.31
C ASP A 388 -26.81 -8.92 2.31
N GLU A 389 -27.14 -9.79 3.27
CA GLU A 389 -26.49 -11.08 3.48
C GLU A 389 -26.44 -11.96 2.22
N ARG A 390 -27.48 -11.90 1.38
CA ARG A 390 -27.57 -12.69 0.14
C ARG A 390 -26.53 -12.27 -0.88
N TYR A 391 -26.29 -10.97 -1.03
CA TYR A 391 -25.25 -10.43 -1.89
C TYR A 391 -23.86 -10.93 -1.45
N VAL A 392 -23.59 -10.87 -0.13
CA VAL A 392 -22.32 -11.35 0.44
C VAL A 392 -22.11 -12.84 0.18
N GLN A 393 -23.14 -13.67 0.39
CA GLN A 393 -23.06 -15.10 0.10
C GLN A 393 -22.77 -15.38 -1.38
N SER A 394 -23.46 -14.68 -2.29
CA SER A 394 -23.23 -14.82 -3.73
C SER A 394 -21.80 -14.46 -4.12
N LEU A 395 -21.25 -13.39 -3.55
CA LEU A 395 -19.87 -12.95 -3.79
C LEU A 395 -18.86 -13.99 -3.31
N ILE A 396 -19.03 -14.52 -2.09
CA ILE A 396 -18.19 -15.56 -1.51
C ILE A 396 -18.21 -16.80 -2.40
N SER A 397 -19.41 -17.30 -2.74
CA SER A 397 -19.57 -18.46 -3.61
C SER A 397 -18.92 -18.27 -4.99
N ALA A 398 -19.06 -17.09 -5.59
CA ALA A 398 -18.43 -16.79 -6.89
C ALA A 398 -16.89 -16.84 -6.81
N ARG A 399 -16.28 -16.31 -5.74
CA ARG A 399 -14.83 -16.37 -5.55
C ARG A 399 -14.34 -17.78 -5.23
N GLU A 400 -15.07 -18.54 -4.41
CA GLU A 400 -14.76 -19.95 -4.12
C GLU A 400 -14.81 -20.82 -5.39
N LEU A 401 -15.81 -20.61 -6.24
CA LEU A 401 -15.91 -21.29 -7.53
C LEU A 401 -14.72 -20.96 -8.44
N ARG A 402 -14.36 -19.67 -8.60
CA ARG A 402 -13.18 -19.26 -9.39
C ARG A 402 -11.88 -19.84 -8.83
N ALA A 403 -11.75 -19.95 -7.51
CA ALA A 403 -10.58 -20.55 -6.87
C ALA A 403 -10.50 -22.06 -7.15
N ARG A 404 -11.63 -22.77 -7.16
CA ARG A 404 -11.72 -24.18 -7.55
C ARG A 404 -11.49 -24.40 -9.04
N GLU A 405 -11.98 -23.50 -9.90
CA GLU A 405 -11.80 -23.54 -11.35
C GLU A 405 -10.32 -23.44 -11.74
N LYS A 406 -9.53 -22.60 -11.04
CA LYS A 406 -8.06 -22.56 -11.19
C LYS A 406 -7.36 -23.86 -10.79
N ALA A 407 -7.97 -24.71 -9.96
CA ALA A 407 -7.42 -25.99 -9.55
C ALA A 407 -7.87 -27.16 -10.45
N LEU A 408 -8.91 -26.95 -11.27
CA LEU A 408 -9.49 -27.92 -12.20
C LEU A 408 -9.38 -27.39 -13.63
N GLN A 409 -8.16 -27.25 -14.14
CA GLN A 409 -7.96 -27.09 -15.59
C GLN A 409 -7.80 -28.47 -16.21
N ASP A 410 -8.91 -29.00 -16.74
CA ASP A 410 -8.88 -30.07 -17.73
C ASP A 410 -8.46 -29.46 -19.08
N GLU A 411 -7.33 -29.92 -19.63
CA GLU A 411 -6.76 -29.41 -20.89
C GLU A 411 -7.76 -29.56 -22.05
N GLN A 412 -8.64 -30.56 -22.00
CA GLN A 412 -9.59 -30.84 -23.07
C GLN A 412 -10.78 -29.88 -23.08
N ALA A 413 -11.29 -29.50 -21.90
CA ALA A 413 -12.37 -28.51 -21.77
C ALA A 413 -11.90 -27.10 -22.18
N THR A 414 -10.64 -26.77 -21.93
CA THR A 414 -10.03 -25.49 -22.32
C THR A 414 -9.92 -25.37 -23.85
N TYR A 415 -9.52 -26.45 -24.53
CA TYR A 415 -9.44 -26.52 -25.98
C TYR A 415 -10.81 -26.40 -26.66
N GLU A 416 -11.85 -27.03 -26.11
CA GLU A 416 -13.23 -26.94 -26.63
C GLU A 416 -13.83 -25.53 -26.47
N TRP A 417 -13.51 -24.85 -25.36
CA TRP A 417 -13.96 -23.47 -25.13
C TRP A 417 -13.29 -22.48 -26.09
N ASP A 418 -11.99 -22.61 -26.32
CA ASP A 418 -11.25 -21.77 -27.29
C ASP A 418 -11.79 -21.95 -28.72
N GLN A 419 -12.18 -23.17 -29.11
CA GLN A 419 -12.82 -23.45 -30.40
C GLN A 419 -14.22 -22.80 -30.53
N LEU A 420 -14.94 -22.65 -29.42
CA LEU A 420 -16.25 -22.00 -29.37
C LEU A 420 -16.16 -20.48 -29.46
N VAL A 421 -15.18 -19.87 -28.77
CA VAL A 421 -14.97 -18.42 -28.77
C VAL A 421 -14.42 -17.92 -30.12
N MET A 422 -13.64 -18.73 -30.84
CA MET A 422 -13.16 -18.38 -32.19
C MET A 422 -14.22 -18.51 -33.30
N ARG A 423 -15.42 -19.03 -33.00
CA ARG A 423 -16.52 -19.19 -33.97
C ARG A 423 -17.55 -18.04 -33.96
N PHE A 424 -17.39 -17.06 -33.09
CA PHE A 424 -18.11 -15.79 -33.08
C PHE A 424 -17.13 -14.63 -33.28
#